data_AF-A0AB38X190-F1
#
_entry.id   AF-A0AB38X190-F1
#
_cell.length_a   1.000
_cell.length_b   1.000
_cell.length_c   1.000
_cell.angle_alpha   90.00
_cell.angle_beta   90.00
_cell.angle_gamma   90.00
#
_symmetry.space_group_name_H-M   'P 1'
#
loop_
_entity.id
_entity.type
_entity.pdbx_description
1 polymer ?
#
loop_
_entity_poly.entity_id
_entity_poly.type
_entity_poly.pdbx_seq_one_letter_code
_entity_poly.pdbx_strand_id
1 'polypeptide(L)'
;MKLHAYLSKSRHGIFYFRWPLPPYGHHATRKTFRLSLKTRCPHEAGMLARHLASCGFVLKQQLQEVRMDHATLRAAVIDYFSKQLAEARARRASLGPQTPAEREQVVNTISMLEQANSEFWQLLGRDHAEQELGRFFEATGLSRHEYCESSRFHRRPIASFHATISSTSRCA
;
A
#
# COMPACT_ATOMS: atom_id res chain seq x y z
N MET A 1 -17.55 -34.98 12.36
CA MET A 1 -16.82 -33.70 12.49
C MET A 1 -15.87 -33.54 11.30
N LYS A 2 -16.06 -32.54 10.42
CA LYS A 2 -15.33 -32.41 9.14
C LYS A 2 -13.87 -31.93 9.35
N LEU A 3 -12.99 -32.84 9.78
CA LEU A 3 -11.54 -32.59 10.00
C LEU A 3 -10.77 -32.18 8.72
N HIS A 4 -11.41 -32.25 7.55
CA HIS A 4 -10.79 -32.02 6.25
C HIS A 4 -10.80 -30.56 5.77
N ALA A 5 -11.46 -29.63 6.47
CA ALA A 5 -11.63 -28.26 5.96
C ALA A 5 -10.29 -27.50 5.78
N TYR A 6 -9.32 -27.76 6.67
CA TYR A 6 -8.01 -27.10 6.68
C TYR A 6 -6.85 -28.04 6.35
N LEU A 7 -7.11 -29.29 5.98
CA LEU A 7 -6.08 -30.28 5.68
C LEU A 7 -6.06 -30.61 4.18
N SER A 8 -4.87 -30.64 3.61
CA SER A 8 -4.62 -31.12 2.25
C SER A 8 -3.48 -32.13 2.25
N LYS A 9 -3.64 -33.22 1.52
CA LYS A 9 -2.63 -34.27 1.42
C LYS A 9 -1.84 -34.11 0.13
N SER A 10 -0.52 -34.23 0.20
CA SER A 10 0.35 -34.29 -0.98
C SER A 10 0.36 -35.70 -1.58
N ARG A 11 0.80 -35.82 -2.85
CA ARG A 11 1.09 -37.09 -3.53
C ARG A 11 2.01 -38.03 -2.72
N HIS A 12 2.90 -37.45 -1.90
CA HIS A 12 3.84 -38.21 -1.05
C HIS A 12 3.28 -38.56 0.34
N GLY A 13 1.98 -38.37 0.56
CA GLY A 13 1.32 -38.73 1.81
C GLY A 13 1.52 -37.75 2.98
N ILE A 14 2.24 -36.65 2.77
CA ILE A 14 2.47 -35.61 3.79
C ILE A 14 1.25 -34.67 3.85
N PHE A 15 0.79 -34.36 5.06
CA PHE A 15 -0.29 -33.41 5.31
C PHE A 15 0.19 -31.95 5.32
N TYR A 16 -0.65 -31.08 4.77
CA TYR A 16 -0.49 -29.64 4.74
C TYR A 16 -1.69 -28.99 5.41
N PHE A 17 -1.41 -28.00 6.25
CA PHE A 17 -2.41 -27.07 6.75
C PHE A 17 -2.67 -26.00 5.69
N ARG A 18 -3.95 -25.69 5.44
CA ARG A 18 -4.40 -24.63 4.54
C ARG A 18 -5.21 -23.61 5.34
N TRP A 19 -4.78 -22.36 5.34
CA TRP A 19 -5.51 -21.27 6.01
C TRP A 19 -5.99 -20.24 5.00
N PRO A 20 -7.28 -19.88 4.98
CA PRO A 20 -7.78 -18.83 4.11
C PRO A 20 -7.26 -17.46 4.57
N LEU A 21 -6.60 -16.74 3.67
CA LEU A 21 -6.24 -15.35 3.91
C LEU A 21 -7.45 -14.45 3.61
N PRO A 22 -7.60 -13.30 4.30
CA PRO A 22 -8.61 -12.32 3.96
C PRO A 22 -8.42 -11.84 2.51
N PRO A 23 -9.52 -11.60 1.76
CA PRO A 23 -9.42 -11.08 0.40
C PRO A 23 -8.87 -9.65 0.44
N TYR A 24 -7.85 -9.37 -0.37
CA TYR A 24 -7.32 -8.03 -0.54
C TYR A 24 -7.92 -7.42 -1.82
N GLY A 25 -8.98 -6.63 -1.66
CA GLY A 25 -9.67 -5.93 -2.76
C GLY A 25 -10.87 -6.69 -3.34
N HIS A 26 -11.75 -5.95 -4.03
CA HIS A 26 -13.06 -6.43 -4.51
C HIS A 26 -13.01 -7.50 -5.62
N HIS A 27 -11.85 -7.72 -6.25
CA HIS A 27 -11.68 -8.68 -7.36
C HIS A 27 -10.57 -9.73 -7.13
N ALA A 28 -10.06 -9.87 -5.91
CA ALA A 28 -8.94 -10.79 -5.67
C ALA A 28 -9.39 -12.24 -5.50
N THR A 29 -8.72 -13.15 -6.21
CA THR A 29 -8.86 -14.60 -6.00
C THR A 29 -8.47 -14.99 -4.58
N ARG A 30 -9.23 -15.90 -3.97
CA ARG A 30 -9.05 -16.30 -2.57
C ARG A 30 -7.68 -16.97 -2.37
N LYS A 31 -6.73 -16.25 -1.78
CA LYS A 31 -5.40 -16.77 -1.46
C LYS A 31 -5.46 -17.62 -0.19
N THR A 32 -4.74 -18.74 -0.19
CA THR A 32 -4.60 -19.60 1.00
C THR A 32 -3.14 -19.72 1.36
N PHE A 33 -2.81 -19.51 2.64
CA PHE A 33 -1.53 -19.89 3.20
C PHE A 33 -1.47 -21.40 3.34
N ARG A 34 -0.34 -22.02 2.99
CA ARG A 34 -0.15 -23.47 3.03
C ARG A 34 1.14 -23.81 3.77
N LEU A 35 1.02 -24.58 4.84
CA LEU A 35 2.14 -25.00 5.70
C LEU A 35 2.24 -26.51 5.73
N SER A 36 3.44 -27.06 5.54
CA SER A 36 3.67 -28.50 5.70
C SER A 36 3.63 -28.88 7.17
N LEU A 37 2.82 -29.88 7.54
CA LEU A 37 2.78 -30.43 8.90
C LEU A 37 3.83 -31.52 9.14
N LYS A 38 4.60 -31.88 8.10
CA LYS A 38 5.67 -32.89 8.13
C LYS A 38 5.26 -34.28 8.68
N THR A 39 3.97 -34.55 8.83
CA THR A 39 3.45 -35.84 9.28
C THR A 39 2.67 -36.56 8.17
N ARG A 40 2.70 -37.89 8.21
CA ARG A 40 1.87 -38.81 7.40
C ARG A 40 0.69 -39.38 8.21
N CYS A 41 0.66 -39.15 9.52
CA CYS A 41 -0.39 -39.63 10.42
C CYS A 41 -1.60 -38.69 10.35
N PRO A 42 -2.80 -39.17 9.99
CA PRO A 42 -3.99 -38.32 9.89
C PRO A 42 -4.46 -37.78 11.25
N HIS A 43 -4.25 -38.55 12.33
CA HIS A 43 -4.64 -38.15 13.67
C HIS A 43 -3.81 -36.97 14.18
N GLU A 44 -2.48 -37.10 14.08
CA GLU A 44 -1.51 -36.05 14.43
C GLU A 44 -1.73 -34.80 13.57
N ALA A 45 -1.91 -34.96 12.25
CA ALA A 45 -2.22 -33.85 11.36
C ALA A 45 -3.49 -33.11 11.77
N GLY A 46 -4.53 -33.83 12.21
CA GLY A 46 -5.77 -33.25 12.70
C GLY A 46 -5.61 -32.45 13.99
N MET A 47 -4.79 -32.95 14.92
CA MET A 47 -4.46 -32.24 16.17
C MET A 47 -3.70 -30.94 15.88
N LEU A 48 -2.64 -31.02 15.06
CA LEU A 48 -1.85 -29.85 14.68
C LEU A 48 -2.67 -28.81 13.92
N ALA A 49 -3.50 -29.23 12.97
CA ALA A 49 -4.36 -28.32 12.22
C ALA A 49 -5.37 -27.60 13.12
N ARG A 50 -5.93 -28.28 14.12
CA ARG A 50 -6.84 -27.65 15.09
C ARG A 50 -6.13 -26.63 15.96
N HIS A 51 -4.95 -26.97 16.47
CA HIS A 51 -4.15 -26.04 17.26
C HIS A 51 -3.80 -24.78 16.44
N LEU A 52 -3.30 -24.96 15.22
CA LEU A 52 -2.97 -23.86 14.31
C LEU A 52 -4.21 -23.03 13.92
N ALA A 53 -5.36 -23.66 13.70
CA ALA A 53 -6.60 -22.94 13.42
C ALA A 53 -7.06 -22.09 14.61
N SER A 54 -6.91 -22.58 15.84
CA SER A 54 -7.21 -21.82 17.05
C SER A 54 -6.30 -20.60 17.17
N CYS A 55 -4.99 -20.78 17.00
CA CYS A 55 -4.03 -19.67 17.01
C CYS A 55 -4.32 -18.67 15.89
N GLY A 56 -4.62 -19.16 14.69
CA GLY A 56 -4.97 -18.33 13.53
C GLY A 56 -6.25 -17.52 13.75
N PHE A 57 -7.22 -18.06 14.49
CA PHE A 57 -8.44 -17.34 14.85
C PHE A 57 -8.16 -16.19 15.82
N VAL A 58 -7.37 -16.44 16.87
CA VAL A 58 -6.93 -15.41 17.82
C VAL A 58 -6.14 -14.32 17.10
N LEU A 59 -5.19 -14.71 16.25
CA LEU A 59 -4.43 -13.75 15.43
C LEU A 59 -5.33 -12.93 14.51
N LYS A 60 -6.34 -13.55 13.87
CA LYS A 60 -7.29 -12.82 13.04
C LYS A 60 -8.13 -11.81 13.83
N GLN A 61 -8.48 -12.11 15.08
CA GLN A 61 -9.18 -11.18 15.96
C GLN A 61 -8.28 -10.03 16.40
N GLN A 62 -7.00 -10.30 16.71
CA GLN A 62 -6.03 -9.25 17.06
C GLN A 62 -5.64 -8.39 15.86
N LEU A 63 -5.53 -9.02 14.68
CA LEU A 63 -5.32 -8.37 13.39
C LEU A 63 -6.63 -7.85 12.79
N GLN A 64 -7.72 -7.75 13.57
CA GLN A 64 -8.95 -7.14 13.08
C GLN A 64 -8.60 -5.83 12.42
N GLU A 65 -8.87 -5.82 11.11
CA GLU A 65 -8.57 -4.82 10.11
C GLU A 65 -8.25 -3.46 10.74
N VAL A 66 -6.98 -3.04 10.65
CA VAL A 66 -6.66 -1.60 10.65
C VAL A 66 -7.36 -1.06 9.41
N ARG A 67 -8.65 -0.80 9.56
CA ARG A 67 -9.54 -0.31 8.53
C ARG A 67 -9.21 1.15 8.42
N MET A 68 -8.19 1.42 7.63
CA MET A 68 -7.79 2.77 7.27
C MET A 68 -9.04 3.47 6.73
N ASP A 69 -9.53 4.47 7.47
CA ASP A 69 -10.66 5.25 7.02
C ASP A 69 -10.18 6.16 5.88
N HIS A 70 -10.29 5.63 4.66
CA HIS A 70 -9.95 6.36 3.45
C HIS A 70 -10.79 7.64 3.31
N ALA A 71 -11.99 7.70 3.90
CA ALA A 71 -12.77 8.93 3.91
C ALA A 71 -12.12 9.97 4.81
N THR A 72 -11.67 9.59 6.01
CA THR A 72 -10.92 10.49 6.91
C THR A 72 -9.62 10.97 6.27
N LEU A 73 -8.85 10.08 5.65
CA LEU A 73 -7.61 10.48 4.98
C LEU A 73 -7.86 11.44 3.81
N ARG A 74 -8.85 11.14 2.96
CA ARG A 74 -9.22 12.04 1.86
C ARG A 74 -9.70 13.38 2.39
N ALA A 75 -10.53 13.39 3.43
CA ALA A 75 -11.03 14.61 4.04
C ALA A 75 -9.87 15.45 4.59
N ALA A 76 -8.91 14.84 5.30
CA ALA A 76 -7.74 15.53 5.84
C ALA A 76 -6.84 16.12 4.75
N VAL A 77 -6.59 15.36 3.66
CA VAL A 77 -5.81 15.84 2.51
C VAL A 77 -6.52 17.03 1.83
N ILE A 78 -7.82 16.90 1.58
CA ILE A 78 -8.61 17.96 0.95
C ILE A 78 -8.63 19.21 1.84
N ASP A 79 -8.84 19.06 3.15
CA ASP A 79 -8.87 20.18 4.10
C ASP A 79 -7.53 20.90 4.15
N TYR A 80 -6.42 20.17 4.27
CA TYR A 80 -5.08 20.74 4.30
C TYR A 80 -4.75 21.55 3.05
N PHE A 81 -4.96 20.97 1.86
CA PHE A 81 -4.67 21.68 0.61
C PHE A 81 -5.66 22.80 0.32
N SER A 82 -6.91 22.70 0.79
CA SER A 82 -7.89 23.79 0.70
C SER A 82 -7.47 24.99 1.54
N LYS A 83 -6.96 24.76 2.75
CA LYS A 83 -6.40 25.81 3.62
C LYS A 83 -5.18 26.47 2.98
N GLN A 84 -4.22 25.67 2.49
CA GLN A 84 -3.06 26.22 1.78
C GLN A 84 -3.47 27.04 0.54
N LEU A 85 -4.45 26.58 -0.23
CA LEU A 85 -4.95 27.30 -1.39
C LEU A 85 -5.63 28.62 -1.00
N ALA A 86 -6.41 28.62 0.09
CA ALA A 86 -7.04 29.83 0.61
C ALA A 86 -5.98 30.87 1.03
N GLU A 87 -4.95 30.46 1.75
CA GLU A 87 -3.82 31.31 2.14
C GLU A 87 -3.06 31.84 0.91
N ALA A 88 -2.76 30.97 -0.06
CA ALA A 88 -2.09 31.38 -1.29
C ALA A 88 -2.91 32.40 -2.08
N ARG A 89 -4.24 32.24 -2.14
CA ARG A 89 -5.16 33.20 -2.76
C ARG A 89 -5.17 34.54 -2.01
N ALA A 90 -5.21 34.51 -0.68
CA ALA A 90 -5.15 35.72 0.14
C ALA A 90 -3.84 36.48 -0.08
N ARG A 91 -2.69 35.78 -0.10
CA ARG A 91 -1.39 36.37 -0.45
C ARG A 91 -1.38 36.95 -1.86
N ARG A 92 -1.98 36.27 -2.84
CA ARG A 92 -2.05 36.80 -4.22
C ARG A 92 -2.95 38.04 -4.30
N ALA A 93 -4.07 38.05 -3.58
CA ALA A 93 -4.95 39.20 -3.50
C ALA A 93 -4.24 40.44 -2.93
N SER A 94 -3.36 40.27 -1.91
CA SER A 94 -2.56 41.38 -1.39
C SER A 94 -1.45 41.86 -2.33
N LEU A 95 -0.88 40.98 -3.15
CA LEU A 95 0.20 41.31 -4.09
C LEU A 95 -0.30 41.85 -5.43
N GLY A 96 -1.59 41.70 -5.75
CA GLY A 96 -2.18 42.15 -7.01
C GLY A 96 -1.97 41.18 -8.19
N PRO A 97 -2.36 41.55 -9.42
CA PRO A 97 -2.28 40.68 -10.60
C PRO A 97 -0.83 40.30 -10.98
N GLN A 98 -0.62 39.11 -11.52
CA GLN A 98 0.70 38.69 -11.99
C GLN A 98 1.15 39.49 -13.20
N THR A 99 2.39 39.96 -13.15
CA THR A 99 3.07 40.51 -14.33
C THR A 99 3.30 39.41 -15.37
N PRO A 100 3.45 39.76 -16.66
CA PRO A 100 3.72 38.76 -17.70
C PRO A 100 4.98 37.92 -17.41
N ALA A 101 6.03 38.56 -16.88
CA ALA A 101 7.27 37.88 -16.50
C ALA A 101 7.07 36.90 -15.33
N GLU A 102 6.31 37.27 -14.30
CA GLU A 102 5.95 36.34 -13.20
C GLU A 102 5.16 35.14 -13.71
N ARG A 103 4.22 35.36 -14.65
CA ARG A 103 3.44 34.26 -15.24
C ARG A 103 4.34 33.28 -15.98
N GLU A 104 5.26 33.78 -16.77
CA GLU A 104 6.22 32.95 -17.52
C GLU A 104 7.12 32.15 -16.58
N GLN A 105 7.60 32.77 -15.49
CA GLN A 105 8.34 32.07 -14.44
C GLN A 105 7.53 30.96 -13.79
N VAL A 106 6.26 31.21 -13.45
CA VAL A 106 5.37 30.21 -12.86
C VAL A 106 5.10 29.06 -13.84
N VAL A 107 4.83 29.36 -15.11
CA VAL A 107 4.63 28.34 -16.15
C VAL A 107 5.88 27.49 -16.35
N ASN A 108 7.06 28.11 -16.40
CA ASN A 108 8.33 27.40 -16.51
C ASN A 108 8.59 26.52 -15.29
N THR A 109 8.25 27.01 -14.09
CA THR A 109 8.37 26.25 -12.85
C THR A 109 7.43 25.05 -12.85
N ILE A 110 6.17 25.23 -13.24
CA ILE A 110 5.20 24.12 -13.36
C ILE A 110 5.69 23.09 -14.37
N SER A 111 6.14 23.53 -15.55
CA SER A 111 6.68 22.65 -16.59
C SER A 111 7.88 21.83 -16.08
N MET A 112 8.81 22.46 -15.34
CA MET A 112 9.91 21.74 -14.69
C MET A 112 9.41 20.72 -13.66
N LEU A 113 8.43 21.08 -12.82
CA LEU A 113 7.88 20.18 -11.79
C LEU A 113 7.13 18.99 -12.41
N GLU A 114 6.42 19.20 -13.52
CA GLU A 114 5.71 18.15 -14.26
C GLU A 114 6.68 17.19 -14.95
N GLN A 115 7.73 17.70 -15.60
CA GLN A 115 8.80 16.89 -16.20
C GLN A 115 9.57 16.09 -15.14
N ALA A 116 9.79 16.69 -13.97
CA ALA A 116 10.61 16.11 -12.94
C ALA A 116 9.86 15.13 -12.03
N ASN A 117 8.59 14.77 -12.21
CA ASN A 117 7.90 13.92 -11.20
C ASN A 117 8.62 12.56 -10.91
N SER A 118 9.56 12.11 -11.77
CA SER A 118 10.53 11.03 -11.48
C SER A 118 11.87 11.47 -10.82
N GLU A 119 12.41 12.65 -11.15
CA GLU A 119 13.70 13.17 -10.63
C GLU A 119 13.57 14.17 -9.46
N PHE A 120 12.38 14.75 -9.28
CA PHE A 120 11.98 15.72 -8.26
C PHE A 120 12.16 15.15 -6.86
N TRP A 121 11.81 13.87 -6.66
CA TRP A 121 12.06 13.15 -5.41
C TRP A 121 13.54 12.84 -5.19
N GLN A 122 14.36 12.80 -6.25
CA GLN A 122 15.81 12.65 -6.13
C GLN A 122 16.48 13.99 -5.81
N LEU A 123 15.96 15.10 -6.35
CA LEU A 123 16.56 16.44 -6.28
C LEU A 123 16.20 17.20 -5.00
N LEU A 124 14.96 17.09 -4.50
CA LEU A 124 14.55 17.66 -3.20
C LEU A 124 15.14 16.89 -2.01
N GLY A 125 15.62 15.67 -2.25
CA GLY A 125 16.13 14.79 -1.21
C GLY A 125 15.02 14.22 -0.33
N ARG A 126 15.32 13.04 0.22
CA ARG A 126 14.44 12.34 1.15
C ARG A 126 14.04 13.19 2.36
N ASP A 127 14.94 14.06 2.80
CA ASP A 127 14.77 14.86 4.01
C ASP A 127 13.68 15.93 3.86
N HIS A 128 13.60 16.58 2.70
CA HIS A 128 12.55 17.58 2.45
C HIS A 128 11.16 16.93 2.35
N ALA A 129 11.07 15.77 1.68
CA ALA A 129 9.85 14.99 1.62
C ALA A 129 9.37 14.55 3.02
N GLU A 130 10.31 14.12 3.88
CA GLU A 130 10.00 13.74 5.26
C GLU A 130 9.57 14.94 6.11
N GLN A 131 10.11 16.14 5.88
CA GLN A 131 9.69 17.38 6.56
C GLN A 131 8.28 17.80 6.16
N GLU A 132 7.95 17.78 4.86
CA GLU A 132 6.60 18.12 4.39
C GLU A 132 5.56 17.11 4.89
N LEU A 133 5.90 15.82 4.92
CA LEU A 133 5.10 14.79 5.58
C LEU A 133 4.92 15.07 7.07
N GLY A 134 5.97 15.49 7.77
CA GLY A 134 5.91 15.89 9.17
C GLY A 134 4.91 17.03 9.40
N ARG A 135 5.02 18.11 8.63
CA ARG A 135 4.11 19.27 8.67
C ARG A 135 2.66 18.85 8.42
N PHE A 136 2.43 17.95 7.47
CA PHE A 136 1.10 17.42 7.20
C PHE A 136 0.51 16.68 8.41
N PHE A 137 1.28 15.78 9.05
CA PHE A 137 0.80 15.03 10.22
C PHE A 137 0.53 15.97 11.41
N GLU A 138 1.41 16.94 11.64
CA GLU A 138 1.22 17.96 12.69
C GLU A 138 -0.04 18.80 12.45
N ALA A 139 -0.26 19.25 11.21
CA ALA A 139 -1.41 20.10 10.86
C ALA A 139 -2.76 19.36 10.87
N THR A 140 -2.75 18.06 10.56
CA THR A 140 -3.98 17.25 10.47
C THR A 140 -4.30 16.49 11.76
N GLY A 141 -3.36 16.40 12.71
CA GLY A 141 -3.49 15.62 13.95
C GLY A 141 -3.49 14.11 13.72
N LEU A 142 -3.11 13.65 12.52
CA LEU A 142 -3.04 12.23 12.18
C LEU A 142 -1.77 11.59 12.78
N SER A 143 -1.89 10.36 13.28
CA SER A 143 -0.75 9.63 13.84
C SER A 143 0.17 9.07 12.75
N ARG A 144 1.45 9.46 12.80
CA ARG A 144 2.50 8.91 11.91
C ARG A 144 2.73 7.40 12.13
N HIS A 145 2.46 6.90 13.33
CA HIS A 145 2.67 5.49 13.68
C HIS A 145 1.64 4.56 13.01
N GLU A 146 0.38 4.98 12.94
CA GLU A 146 -0.70 4.25 12.25
C GLU A 146 -0.44 4.10 10.74
N TYR A 147 0.32 5.04 10.16
CA TYR A 147 0.74 5.00 8.76
C TYR A 147 1.95 4.08 8.49
N CYS A 148 2.90 3.98 9.43
CA CYS A 148 4.12 3.20 9.21
C CYS A 148 3.88 1.68 9.34
N GLU A 149 2.89 1.25 10.12
CA GLU A 149 2.53 -0.16 10.26
C GLU A 149 1.78 -0.71 9.03
N SER A 150 1.01 0.13 8.33
CA SER A 150 0.27 -0.26 7.11
C SER A 150 1.13 -0.28 5.84
N SER A 151 2.16 0.57 5.76
CA SER A 151 3.06 0.68 4.59
C SER A 151 4.21 -0.33 4.56
N ARG A 152 4.54 -0.99 5.69
CA ARG A 152 5.59 -2.04 5.75
C ARG A 152 5.28 -3.28 4.90
N PHE A 153 4.02 -3.50 4.49
CA PHE A 153 3.65 -4.60 3.59
C PHE A 153 3.79 -4.27 2.09
N HIS A 154 4.07 -3.02 1.72
CA HIS A 154 4.17 -2.59 0.30
C HIS A 154 5.59 -2.30 -0.19
N ARG A 155 6.64 -2.52 0.61
CA ARG A 155 8.01 -2.57 0.07
C ARG A 155 8.25 -3.87 -0.69
N ARG A 156 7.70 -3.99 -1.90
CA ARG A 156 8.38 -4.78 -2.93
C ARG A 156 9.57 -3.95 -3.42
N PRO A 157 10.78 -4.52 -3.50
CA PRO A 157 11.86 -3.86 -4.23
C PRO A 157 11.44 -3.78 -5.70
N ILE A 158 11.58 -2.59 -6.28
CA ILE A 158 11.55 -2.40 -7.73
C ILE A 158 12.81 -3.09 -8.26
N ALA A 159 12.71 -4.40 -8.51
CA ALA A 159 13.72 -5.16 -9.22
C ALA A 159 13.32 -5.19 -10.70
N SER A 160 14.08 -4.44 -11.51
CA SER A 160 14.40 -4.71 -12.91
C SER A 160 13.24 -5.13 -13.83
N PHE A 161 12.59 -4.15 -14.46
CA PHE A 161 11.97 -4.36 -15.77
C PHE A 161 13.07 -4.21 -16.82
N HIS A 162 13.64 -5.33 -17.28
CA HIS A 162 14.53 -5.38 -18.43
C HIS A 162 14.05 -6.48 -19.38
N ALA A 163 13.74 -6.06 -20.62
CA ALA A 163 13.57 -6.83 -21.85
C ALA A 163 12.41 -7.87 -21.88
N THR A 164 11.64 -8.06 -22.95
CA THR A 164 11.98 -7.96 -24.37
C THR A 164 10.69 -7.72 -25.17
N ILE A 165 10.67 -6.68 -26.01
CA ILE A 165 9.73 -6.57 -27.12
C ILE A 165 10.23 -7.53 -28.20
N SER A 166 9.50 -8.62 -28.43
CA SER A 166 9.69 -9.45 -29.63
C SER A 166 8.49 -9.27 -30.54
N SER A 167 8.74 -8.48 -31.58
CA SER A 167 8.11 -8.53 -32.89
C SER A 167 7.55 -9.90 -33.27
N THR A 168 6.27 -9.90 -33.70
CA THR A 168 5.85 -10.69 -34.86
C THR A 168 4.86 -9.86 -35.67
N SER A 169 5.38 -9.12 -36.64
CA SER A 169 4.67 -8.85 -37.88
C SER A 169 4.86 -10.04 -38.83
N ARG A 170 3.77 -10.44 -39.50
CA ARG A 170 3.65 -11.01 -40.86
C ARG A 170 2.19 -11.43 -41.01
N CYS A 171 1.38 -10.69 -41.77
CA CYS A 171 1.25 -10.77 -43.23
C CYS A 171 0.67 -12.11 -43.70
N ALA A 172 -0.64 -12.16 -43.91
CA ALA A 172 -1.28 -12.36 -45.22
C ALA A 172 -2.81 -12.35 -45.01
#